data_AF-A0A9E4RFX2-F1
#
_entry.id   AF-A0A9E4RFX2-F1
#
_cell.length_a   1.000
_cell.length_b   1.000
_cell.length_c   1.000
_cell.angle_alpha   90.00
_cell.angle_beta   90.00
_cell.angle_gamma   90.00
#
_symmetry.space_group_name_H-M   'P 1'
#
loop_
_entity.id
_entity.type
_entity.pdbx_description
1 polymer ?
#
loop_
_entity_poly.entity_id
_entity_poly.type
_entity_poly.pdbx_seq_one_letter_code
_entity_poly.pdbx_strand_id
1 'polypeptide(L)'
;MARIYRTALVVTFLAVGSLGICVMVDGGPDTCQTDFCCVDCESAAVARVIDGDTLVVGRRFRRDQRVRLYGVDAPERGERCAAEATSRLRELAG
;
A
#
# COMPACT_ATOMS: atom_id res chain seq x y z
N MET A 1 26.46 -47.51 -7.64
CA MET A 1 25.12 -47.30 -8.21
C MET A 1 24.17 -46.62 -7.22
N ALA A 2 23.84 -47.22 -6.07
CA ALA A 2 22.83 -46.70 -5.12
C ALA A 2 23.07 -45.28 -4.56
N ARG A 3 24.33 -44.86 -4.34
CA ARG A 3 24.64 -43.49 -3.88
C ARG A 3 24.32 -42.42 -4.92
N ILE A 4 24.54 -42.72 -6.19
CA ILE A 4 24.32 -41.79 -7.31
C ILE A 4 22.81 -41.58 -7.53
N TYR A 5 22.01 -42.64 -7.44
CA TYR A 5 20.55 -42.54 -7.52
C TYR A 5 19.96 -41.74 -6.35
N ARG A 6 20.50 -41.89 -5.14
CA ARG A 6 20.04 -41.16 -3.96
C ARG A 6 20.32 -39.66 -4.07
N THR A 7 21.51 -39.28 -4.53
CA THR A 7 21.86 -37.87 -4.75
C THR A 7 21.04 -37.27 -5.89
N ALA A 8 20.86 -38.01 -6.99
CA ALA A 8 20.03 -37.54 -8.10
C ALA A 8 18.59 -37.26 -7.65
N LEU A 9 17.99 -38.17 -6.87
CA LEU A 9 16.63 -38.04 -6.34
C LEU A 9 16.45 -36.83 -5.41
N VAL A 10 17.42 -36.58 -4.52
CA VAL A 10 17.38 -35.42 -3.61
C VAL A 10 17.48 -34.10 -4.39
N VAL A 11 18.34 -34.05 -5.41
CA VAL A 11 18.49 -32.85 -6.24
C VAL A 11 17.23 -32.57 -7.06
N THR A 12 16.60 -33.59 -7.64
CA THR A 12 15.32 -33.40 -8.34
C THR A 12 14.21 -32.96 -7.40
N PHE A 13 14.09 -33.53 -6.21
CA PHE A 13 13.08 -33.08 -5.24
C PHE A 13 13.28 -31.62 -4.80
N LEU A 14 14.53 -31.19 -4.58
CA LEU A 14 14.83 -29.80 -4.24
C LEU A 14 14.52 -28.84 -5.38
N ALA A 15 14.86 -29.20 -6.62
CA ALA A 15 14.59 -28.38 -7.80
C ALA A 15 13.08 -28.27 -8.11
N VAL A 16 12.33 -29.36 -7.94
CA VAL A 16 10.87 -29.36 -8.12
C VAL A 16 10.20 -28.58 -6.97
N GLY A 17 10.70 -28.73 -5.74
CA GLY A 17 10.22 -27.98 -4.58
C GLY A 17 10.43 -26.47 -4.72
N SER A 18 11.60 -26.02 -5.16
CA SER A 18 11.88 -24.60 -5.36
C SER A 18 11.06 -23.99 -6.50
N LEU A 19 10.87 -24.72 -7.60
CA LEU A 19 10.03 -24.28 -8.71
C LEU A 19 8.55 -24.19 -8.31
N GLY A 20 8.06 -25.15 -7.52
CA GLY A 20 6.68 -25.15 -7.00
C GLY A 20 6.38 -23.99 -6.03
N ILE A 21 7.36 -23.57 -5.23
CA ILE A 21 7.22 -22.42 -4.33
C ILE A 21 7.08 -21.11 -5.12
N CYS A 22 7.85 -20.91 -6.20
CA CYS A 22 7.74 -19.70 -7.02
C CYS A 22 6.36 -19.55 -7.69
N VAL A 23 5.74 -20.64 -8.12
CA VAL A 23 4.39 -20.60 -8.75
C VAL A 23 3.29 -20.19 -7.77
N MET A 24 3.48 -20.40 -6.46
CA MET A 24 2.49 -20.05 -5.43
C MET A 24 2.63 -18.62 -4.90
N VAL A 25 3.75 -17.93 -5.21
CA VAL A 25 4.06 -16.58 -4.69
C VAL A 25 3.70 -15.47 -5.69
N ASP A 26 3.26 -15.81 -6.90
CA ASP A 26 2.75 -14.82 -7.86
C ASP A 26 1.34 -14.39 -7.43
N GLY A 27 1.30 -13.39 -6.54
CA GLY A 27 0.08 -12.66 -6.20
C GLY A 27 -0.55 -12.15 -7.49
N GLY A 28 -1.80 -12.54 -7.73
CA GLY A 28 -2.53 -12.20 -8.95
C GLY A 28 -2.56 -10.69 -9.22
N PRO A 29 -2.86 -10.28 -10.47
CA PRO A 29 -2.80 -8.88 -10.86
C PRO A 29 -3.75 -8.05 -10.00
N ASP A 30 -3.19 -7.19 -9.14
CA ASP A 30 -3.96 -6.16 -8.44
C ASP A 30 -4.63 -5.29 -9.50
N THR A 31 -5.94 -5.45 -9.66
CA THR A 31 -6.73 -4.69 -10.63
C THR A 31 -6.97 -3.28 -10.08
N CYS A 32 -5.93 -2.46 -10.01
CA CYS A 32 -6.05 -1.05 -9.66
C CYS A 32 -6.72 -0.30 -10.83
N GLN A 33 -7.79 0.45 -10.53
CA GLN A 33 -8.58 1.20 -11.51
C GLN A 33 -8.02 2.61 -11.81
N THR A 34 -6.96 3.03 -11.10
CA THR A 34 -6.36 4.37 -11.21
C THR A 34 -4.88 4.29 -11.59
N ASP A 35 -4.36 5.35 -12.23
CA ASP A 35 -2.93 5.46 -12.60
C ASP A 35 -1.99 5.26 -11.40
N PHE A 36 -2.44 5.62 -10.19
CA PHE A 36 -1.77 5.28 -8.94
C PHE A 36 -2.24 3.92 -8.44
N CYS A 37 -1.42 2.90 -8.68
CA CYS A 37 -1.57 1.57 -8.10
C CYS A 37 -0.86 1.49 -6.76
N CYS A 38 -1.60 1.09 -5.73
CA CYS A 38 -1.08 0.87 -4.40
C CYS A 38 -0.97 -0.64 -4.15
N VAL A 39 0.08 -1.26 -4.69
CA VAL A 39 0.33 -2.71 -4.56
C VAL A 39 0.76 -3.06 -3.13
N ASP A 40 1.58 -2.20 -2.50
CA ASP A 40 2.19 -2.44 -1.18
C ASP A 40 2.13 -1.22 -0.24
N CYS A 41 1.09 -0.37 -0.28
CA CYS A 41 1.10 0.79 0.61
C CYS A 41 0.88 0.41 2.07
N GLU A 42 1.68 1.02 2.94
CA GLU A 42 1.47 0.98 4.37
C GLU A 42 0.22 1.76 4.75
N SER A 43 -0.70 1.12 5.49
CA SER A 43 -1.84 1.80 6.10
C SER A 43 -1.35 2.80 7.16
N ALA A 44 -1.88 4.02 7.15
CA ALA A 44 -1.54 5.04 8.13
C ALA A 44 -2.79 5.57 8.83
N ALA A 45 -2.71 5.75 10.15
CA ALA A 45 -3.80 6.33 10.92
C ALA A 45 -3.83 7.85 10.73
N VAL A 46 -5.00 8.39 10.37
CA VAL A 46 -5.19 9.84 10.24
C VAL A 46 -5.30 10.45 11.64
N ALA A 47 -4.38 11.33 11.97
CA ALA A 47 -4.36 12.05 13.24
C ALA A 47 -5.24 13.31 13.19
N ARG A 48 -5.24 14.03 12.06
CA ARG A 48 -6.13 15.17 11.81
C ARG A 48 -6.24 15.50 10.32
N VAL A 49 -7.33 16.15 9.94
CA VAL A 49 -7.53 16.75 8.61
C VAL A 49 -7.37 18.27 8.71
N ILE A 50 -6.54 18.84 7.84
CA ILE A 50 -6.22 20.28 7.81
C ILE A 50 -7.22 21.04 6.94
N ASP A 51 -7.39 20.61 5.69
CA ASP A 51 -8.24 21.21 4.66
C ASP A 51 -8.77 20.10 3.72
N GLY A 52 -9.26 20.43 2.53
CA GLY A 52 -9.87 19.47 1.60
C GLY A 52 -8.89 18.58 0.82
N ASP A 53 -7.58 18.80 0.94
CA ASP A 53 -6.56 17.99 0.28
C ASP A 53 -5.37 17.63 1.19
N THR A 54 -5.31 18.17 2.41
CA THR A 54 -4.19 17.99 3.31
C THR A 54 -4.64 17.35 4.61
N LEU A 55 -3.96 16.27 4.97
CA LEU A 55 -4.15 15.53 6.22
C LEU A 55 -2.81 15.30 6.94
N VAL A 56 -2.90 14.92 8.21
CA VAL A 56 -1.76 14.52 9.02
C VAL A 56 -1.95 13.08 9.43
N VAL A 57 -0.96 12.25 9.11
CA VAL A 57 -0.91 10.85 9.55
C VAL A 57 -0.02 10.72 10.78
N GLY A 58 -0.53 10.02 11.78
CA GLY A 58 0.22 9.66 12.98
C GLY A 58 1.11 8.45 12.69
N ARG A 59 2.37 8.51 13.14
CA ARG A 59 3.30 7.38 13.06
C ARG A 59 3.71 6.95 14.46
N ARG A 60 3.53 5.67 14.79
CA ARG A 60 3.67 5.09 16.15
C ARG A 60 5.04 5.35 16.82
N PHE A 61 6.07 5.65 16.03
CA PHE A 61 7.45 5.90 16.50
C PHE A 61 8.15 7.09 15.82
N ARG A 62 7.41 7.92 15.07
CA ARG A 62 7.99 9.08 14.36
C ARG A 62 7.10 10.29 14.57
N ARG A 63 7.62 11.47 14.21
CA ARG A 63 6.80 12.68 14.16
C ARG A 63 5.67 12.49 13.15
N ASP A 64 4.53 13.08 13.48
CA ASP A 64 3.40 13.24 12.58
C ASP A 64 3.85 13.77 11.23
N GLN A 65 3.32 13.16 10.17
CA GLN A 65 3.63 13.54 8.80
C GLN A 65 2.42 14.19 8.15
N ARG A 66 2.64 15.35 7.53
CA ARG A 66 1.64 16.03 6.71
C ARG A 66 1.69 15.48 5.29
N VAL A 67 0.52 15.15 4.74
CA VAL A 67 0.33 14.54 3.42
C VAL A 67 -0.67 15.40 2.65
N ARG A 68 -0.31 15.82 1.43
CA ARG A 68 -1.22 16.48 0.48
C ARG A 68 -1.61 15.49 -0.61
N LEU A 69 -2.89 15.42 -0.93
CA LEU A 69 -3.42 14.54 -1.96
C LEU A 69 -2.89 14.95 -3.33
N TYR A 70 -2.48 13.96 -4.12
CA TYR A 70 -2.00 14.20 -5.46
C TYR A 70 -3.17 14.50 -6.41
N GLY A 71 -3.03 15.52 -7.24
CA GLY A 71 -4.04 15.88 -8.25
C GLY A 71 -5.29 16.56 -7.69
N VAL A 72 -5.32 16.88 -6.40
CA VAL A 72 -6.40 17.60 -5.73
C VAL A 72 -5.83 18.89 -5.17
N ASP A 73 -6.45 20.02 -5.54
CA ASP A 73 -6.16 21.35 -5.01
C ASP A 73 -7.46 21.92 -4.44
N ALA A 74 -7.64 21.78 -3.14
CA ALA A 74 -8.87 22.14 -2.46
C ALA A 74 -8.82 23.57 -1.90
N PRO A 75 -9.99 24.22 -1.69
CA PRO A 75 -10.02 25.55 -1.11
C PRO A 75 -9.34 25.60 0.26
N GLU A 76 -8.46 26.57 0.42
CA GLU A 76 -7.69 26.78 1.64
C GLU A 76 -8.54 27.51 2.70
N ARG A 77 -8.08 27.51 3.96
CA ARG A 77 -8.84 28.13 5.06
C ARG A 77 -9.11 29.62 4.79
N GLY A 78 -10.39 29.98 4.76
CA GLY A 78 -10.85 31.34 4.48
C GLY A 78 -11.38 31.53 3.06
N GLU A 79 -11.18 30.54 2.19
CA GLU A 79 -11.76 30.52 0.85
C GLU A 79 -13.18 29.95 0.87
N ARG A 80 -13.91 30.20 -0.23
CA ARG A 80 -15.26 29.68 -0.41
C ARG A 80 -15.22 28.14 -0.43
N CYS A 81 -16.12 27.51 0.29
CA CYS A 81 -16.27 26.05 0.39
C CYS A 81 -15.15 25.32 1.16
N ALA A 82 -14.24 26.02 1.85
CA ALA A 82 -13.14 25.39 2.58
C ALA A 82 -13.64 24.47 3.72
N ALA A 83 -14.72 24.87 4.42
CA ALA A 83 -15.28 24.08 5.51
C ALA A 83 -15.94 22.78 5.01
N GLU A 84 -16.61 22.86 3.88
CA GLU A 84 -17.28 21.77 3.18
C GLU A 84 -16.24 20.78 2.64
N ALA A 85 -15.20 21.28 1.97
CA ALA A 85 -14.10 20.44 1.48
C ALA A 85 -13.39 19.71 2.63
N THR A 86 -13.09 20.42 3.72
CA THR A 86 -12.50 19.83 4.94
C THR A 86 -13.41 18.76 5.55
N SER A 87 -14.72 19.04 5.66
CA SER A 87 -15.69 18.10 6.22
C SER A 87 -15.81 16.85 5.36
N ARG A 88 -15.82 17.02 4.02
CA ARG A 88 -15.87 15.88 3.10
C ARG A 88 -14.63 15.00 3.21
N LEU A 89 -13.43 15.59 3.31
CA LEU A 89 -12.22 14.79 3.49
C LEU A 89 -12.21 14.07 4.84
N ARG A 90 -12.75 14.66 5.91
CA ARG A 90 -12.92 13.98 7.21
C ARG A 90 -13.81 12.75 7.08
N GLU A 91 -14.97 12.87 6.45
CA GLU A 91 -15.88 11.73 6.25
C GLU A 91 -15.23 10.58 5.46
N LEU A 92 -14.43 10.91 4.44
CA LEU A 92 -13.75 9.92 3.60
C LEU A 92 -12.55 9.26 4.30
N ALA A 93 -11.89 9.99 5.21
CA ALA A 93 -10.73 9.51 5.95
C ALA A 93 -11.07 8.51 7.07
N GLY A 94 -12.35 8.40 7.45
CA GLY A 94 -12.84 7.53 8.53
C GLY A 94 -12.70 8.17 9.90
#